data_AF-A0A4P9TJU7-F1
#
_entry.id   AF-A0A4P9TJU7-F1
#
_cell.length_a   1.000
_cell.length_b   1.000
_cell.length_c   1.000
_cell.angle_alpha   90.00
_cell.angle_beta   90.00
_cell.angle_gamma   90.00
#
_symmetry.space_group_name_H-M   'P 1'
#
loop_
_entity.id
_entity.type
_entity.pdbx_description
1 polymer ?
#
loop_
_entity_poly.entity_id
_entity_poly.type
_entity_poly.pdbx_seq_one_letter_code
_entity_poly.pdbx_strand_id
1 'polypeptide(L)'
;MSSTAPVPTVHADRARRYPRLENDATLGTVCEYQPDGWSWVVITDLPDRTWGDVFDETDDERTDEKVVRFLNLEALPDAVFARFEDAVGCYEHADLAREYSDSEGAGNYMRRSDFQAKFRVLGPIHPDARTERESE
;
A
#
# COMPACT_ATOMS: atom_id res chain seq x y z
N MET A 1 -9.80 1.57 27.11
CA MET A 1 -8.46 2.17 26.99
C MET A 1 -7.63 1.21 26.15
N SER A 2 -7.62 1.38 24.82
CA SER A 2 -6.79 0.53 23.95
C SER A 2 -5.36 1.03 24.03
N SER A 3 -4.54 0.31 24.80
CA SER A 3 -3.10 0.53 24.84
C SER A 3 -2.49 -0.13 23.61
N THR A 4 -2.29 0.64 22.54
CA THR A 4 -1.54 0.19 21.37
C THR A 4 -0.12 -0.13 21.81
N ALA A 5 0.26 -1.41 21.79
CA ALA A 5 1.62 -1.82 22.08
C ALA A 5 2.59 -1.09 21.12
N PRO A 6 3.78 -0.66 21.59
CA PRO A 6 4.75 -0.03 20.71
C PRO A 6 5.18 -1.04 19.65
N VAL A 7 5.14 -0.62 18.38
CA VAL A 7 5.69 -1.40 17.26
C VAL A 7 7.16 -1.72 17.59
N PRO A 8 7.59 -3.00 17.55
CA PRO A 8 8.97 -3.33 17.88
C PRO A 8 9.93 -2.58 16.95
N THR A 9 10.97 -1.98 17.51
CA THR A 9 11.89 -1.03 16.85
C THR A 9 12.49 -1.53 15.52
N VAL A 10 12.71 -2.84 15.39
CA VAL A 10 13.25 -3.47 14.18
C VAL A 10 12.32 -3.35 12.96
N HIS A 11 11.00 -3.31 13.18
CA HIS A 11 10.01 -3.19 12.09
C HIS A 11 9.89 -1.74 11.58
N ALA A 12 10.02 -0.76 12.47
CA ALA A 12 10.01 0.66 12.11
C ALA A 12 11.24 1.03 11.25
N ASP A 13 12.42 0.49 11.56
CA ASP A 13 13.65 0.77 10.81
C ASP A 13 13.64 0.22 9.37
N ARG A 14 12.94 -0.90 9.13
CA ARG A 14 12.73 -1.43 7.78
C ARG A 14 11.73 -0.59 7.00
N ALA A 15 10.61 -0.23 7.62
CA ALA A 15 9.57 0.60 6.99
C ALA A 15 10.10 1.98 6.59
N ARG A 16 11.00 2.59 7.39
CA ARG A 16 11.67 3.87 7.06
C ARG A 16 12.47 3.87 5.76
N ARG A 17 12.81 2.70 5.22
CA ARG A 17 13.54 2.58 3.94
C ARG A 17 12.61 2.56 2.74
N TYR A 18 11.30 2.45 2.94
CA TYR A 18 10.35 2.41 1.85
C TYR A 18 10.06 3.82 1.35
N PRO A 19 9.93 4.00 0.03
CA PRO A 19 9.42 5.26 -0.50
C PRO A 19 8.01 5.52 0.06
N ARG A 20 7.64 6.79 0.20
CA ARG A 20 6.29 7.21 0.57
C ARG A 20 5.63 8.01 -0.56
N LEU A 21 4.33 7.84 -0.67
CA LEU A 21 3.46 8.69 -1.49
C LEU A 21 3.19 10.02 -0.76
N GLU A 22 2.64 10.99 -1.49
CA GLU A 22 2.30 12.32 -0.95
C GLU A 22 1.25 12.28 0.15
N ASN A 23 0.39 11.26 0.15
CA ASN A 23 -0.62 11.01 1.19
C ASN A 23 -0.10 10.13 2.34
N ASP A 24 1.23 10.07 2.53
CA ASP A 24 1.95 9.28 3.54
C ASP A 24 1.84 7.75 3.41
N ALA A 25 1.16 7.25 2.38
CA ALA A 25 1.09 5.83 2.12
C ALA A 25 2.46 5.25 1.72
N THR A 26 2.73 4.02 2.13
CA THR A 26 3.97 3.32 1.82
C THR A 26 3.68 1.82 1.61
N LEU A 27 4.72 1.00 1.44
CA LEU A 27 4.57 -0.45 1.37
C LEU A 27 3.81 -0.98 2.59
N GLY A 28 2.80 -1.81 2.33
CA GLY A 28 1.93 -2.41 3.33
C GLY A 28 0.88 -1.47 3.90
N THR A 29 0.75 -0.25 3.41
CA THR A 29 -0.40 0.59 3.75
C THR A 29 -1.68 -0.01 3.17
N VAL A 30 -2.72 -0.16 4.01
CA VAL A 30 -4.06 -0.52 3.58
C VAL A 30 -4.78 0.74 3.08
N CYS A 31 -5.40 0.61 1.91
CA CYS A 31 -6.19 1.65 1.29
C CYS A 31 -7.58 1.12 0.93
N GLU A 32 -8.56 1.99 1.02
CA GLU A 32 -9.94 1.73 0.59
C GLU A 32 -10.18 2.35 -0.78
N TYR A 33 -10.81 1.60 -1.67
CA TYR A 33 -11.24 2.08 -2.97
C TYR A 33 -12.49 2.96 -2.81
N GLN A 34 -12.34 4.27 -3.00
CA GLN A 34 -13.41 5.23 -2.77
C GLN A 34 -14.66 5.04 -3.65
N PRO A 35 -14.54 4.63 -4.94
CA PRO A 35 -15.71 4.54 -5.80
C PRO A 35 -16.78 3.53 -5.35
N ASP A 36 -16.41 2.45 -4.66
CA ASP A 36 -17.37 1.53 -4.05
C ASP A 36 -17.47 1.67 -2.53
N GLY A 37 -16.44 2.21 -1.87
CA GLY A 37 -16.44 2.51 -0.44
C GLY A 37 -16.34 1.26 0.45
N TRP A 38 -15.96 0.11 -0.10
CA TRP A 38 -15.79 -1.12 0.69
C TRP A 38 -14.61 -2.00 0.25
N SER A 39 -14.16 -1.93 -1.01
CA SER A 39 -13.05 -2.77 -1.47
C SER A 39 -11.72 -2.28 -0.88
N TRP A 40 -10.94 -3.18 -0.29
CA TRP A 40 -9.64 -2.84 0.31
C TRP A 40 -8.45 -3.40 -0.49
N VAL A 41 -7.36 -2.64 -0.48
CA VAL A 41 -6.10 -3.02 -1.12
C VAL A 41 -4.92 -2.78 -0.20
N VAL A 42 -3.83 -3.51 -0.43
CA VAL A 42 -2.53 -3.29 0.24
C VAL A 42 -1.50 -2.89 -0.79
N ILE A 43 -0.77 -1.81 -0.56
CA ILE A 43 0.35 -1.42 -1.42
C ILE A 43 1.47 -2.46 -1.27
N THR A 44 1.88 -3.08 -2.36
CA THR A 44 2.90 -4.13 -2.36
C THR A 44 4.22 -3.67 -2.96
N ASP A 45 4.17 -2.67 -3.85
CA ASP A 45 5.37 -2.05 -4.40
C ASP A 45 5.13 -0.60 -4.82
N LEU A 46 6.19 0.20 -4.75
CA LEU A 46 6.24 1.59 -5.19
C LEU A 46 7.45 1.76 -6.11
N PRO A 47 7.46 1.07 -7.27
CA PRO A 47 8.62 1.06 -8.13
C PRO A 47 8.90 2.44 -8.71
N ASP A 48 10.16 2.71 -9.02
CA ASP A 48 10.58 3.92 -9.74
C ASP A 48 10.42 3.79 -11.27
N ARG A 49 9.53 2.89 -11.71
CA ARG A 49 9.20 2.66 -13.12
C ARG A 49 8.03 3.53 -13.54
N THR A 50 8.06 3.95 -14.79
CA THR A 50 7.01 4.76 -15.40
C THR A 50 5.95 3.86 -16.03
N TRP A 51 4.77 4.41 -16.31
CA TRP A 51 3.64 3.69 -16.89
C TRP A 51 4.01 3.03 -18.21
N GLY A 52 4.74 3.73 -19.09
CA GLY A 52 5.21 3.21 -20.38
C GLY A 52 6.21 2.05 -20.27
N ASP A 53 6.92 1.93 -19.14
CA ASP A 53 7.81 0.78 -18.88
C ASP A 53 7.03 -0.49 -18.48
N VAL A 54 5.80 -0.32 -17.99
CA VAL A 54 4.95 -1.40 -17.46
C VAL A 54 3.88 -1.79 -18.47
N PHE A 55 3.35 -0.82 -19.20
CA PHE A 55 2.28 -0.97 -20.16
C PHE A 55 2.74 -0.42 -21.51
N ASP A 56 2.60 -1.22 -22.57
CA ASP A 56 2.91 -0.81 -23.94
C ASP A 56 1.78 0.05 -24.51
N GLU A 57 1.60 1.24 -23.94
CA GLU A 57 0.59 2.23 -24.34
C GLU A 57 1.28 3.44 -24.97
N THR A 58 1.70 3.28 -26.23
CA THR A 58 2.50 4.28 -26.97
C THR A 58 1.80 5.61 -27.25
N ASP A 59 0.48 5.71 -27.06
CA ASP A 59 -0.32 6.89 -27.36
C ASP A 59 -0.83 7.65 -26.10
N ASP A 60 -0.43 7.23 -24.89
CA ASP A 60 -0.83 7.94 -23.67
C ASP A 60 0.23 9.00 -23.27
N GLU A 61 -0.19 10.25 -23.15
CA GLU A 61 0.66 11.39 -22.79
C GLU A 61 1.20 11.32 -21.34
N ARG A 62 0.67 10.41 -20.50
CA ARG A 62 1.07 10.18 -19.10
C ARG A 62 1.91 8.92 -18.93
N THR A 63 2.61 8.50 -19.99
CA THR A 63 3.50 7.31 -19.98
C THR A 63 4.70 7.49 -19.06
N ASP A 64 5.12 8.72 -18.78
CA ASP A 64 6.23 9.07 -17.88
C ASP A 64 5.85 9.06 -16.38
N GLU A 65 4.56 8.88 -16.05
CA GLU A 65 4.11 8.84 -14.67
C GLU A 65 4.50 7.54 -13.94
N LYS A 66 4.93 7.65 -12.68
CA LYS A 66 5.28 6.50 -11.84
C LYS A 66 4.08 5.63 -11.52
N VAL A 67 4.31 4.34 -11.24
CA VAL A 67 3.24 3.39 -10.90
C VAL A 67 3.22 2.98 -9.42
N VAL A 68 2.10 2.40 -8.99
CA VAL A 68 1.88 1.76 -7.70
C VAL A 68 1.42 0.33 -7.95
N ARG A 69 2.03 -0.65 -7.28
CA ARG A 69 1.56 -2.04 -7.27
C ARG A 69 0.81 -2.31 -5.98
N PHE A 70 -0.31 -3.03 -6.08
CA PHE A 70 -1.13 -3.37 -4.93
C PHE A 70 -1.73 -4.78 -5.05
N LEU A 71 -2.19 -5.29 -3.91
CA LEU A 71 -2.93 -6.53 -3.75
C LEU A 71 -4.39 -6.19 -3.46
N ASN A 72 -5.33 -6.68 -4.27
CA ASN A 72 -6.76 -6.59 -4.01
C ASN A 72 -7.15 -7.64 -2.96
N LEU A 73 -7.59 -7.19 -1.78
CA LEU A 73 -7.93 -8.08 -0.67
C LEU A 73 -9.24 -8.84 -0.91
N GLU A 74 -10.16 -8.29 -1.71
CA GLU A 74 -11.44 -8.94 -2.04
C GLU A 74 -11.28 -10.19 -2.91
N ALA A 75 -10.15 -10.33 -3.57
CA ALA A 75 -9.81 -11.51 -4.37
C ALA A 75 -9.11 -12.61 -3.54
N LEU A 76 -8.94 -12.39 -2.23
CA LEU A 76 -8.33 -13.37 -1.33
C LEU A 76 -9.41 -14.18 -0.59
N PRO A 77 -9.12 -15.43 -0.20
CA PRO A 77 -10.01 -16.18 0.68
C PRO A 77 -10.15 -15.49 2.05
N ASP A 78 -11.33 -15.59 2.68
CA ASP A 78 -11.61 -14.99 4.00
C ASP A 78 -10.56 -15.32 5.06
N ALA A 79 -10.05 -16.56 5.08
CA ALA A 79 -9.02 -17.00 6.01
C ALA A 79 -7.68 -16.24 5.83
N VAL A 80 -7.40 -15.76 4.62
CA VAL A 80 -6.25 -14.93 4.32
C VAL A 80 -6.55 -13.47 4.69
N PHE A 81 -7.73 -12.97 4.34
CA PHE A 81 -8.17 -11.62 4.69
C PHE A 81 -8.07 -11.38 6.21
N ALA A 82 -8.52 -12.33 7.03
CA ALA A 82 -8.41 -12.26 8.50
C ALA A 82 -6.96 -12.07 8.99
N ARG A 83 -5.95 -12.62 8.30
CA ARG A 83 -4.54 -12.40 8.65
C ARG A 83 -4.10 -10.95 8.43
N PHE A 84 -4.68 -10.26 7.44
CA PHE A 84 -4.42 -8.84 7.22
C PHE A 84 -5.09 -7.97 8.29
N GLU A 85 -6.26 -8.37 8.78
CA GLU A 85 -6.93 -7.67 9.90
C GLU A 85 -6.15 -7.78 11.21
N ASP A 86 -5.50 -8.92 11.45
CA ASP A 86 -4.68 -9.16 12.65
C ASP A 86 -3.31 -8.44 12.60
N ALA A 87 -2.86 -7.98 11.44
CA ALA A 87 -1.59 -7.28 11.28
C ALA A 87 -1.69 -5.80 11.69
N VAL A 88 -0.69 -5.32 12.44
CA VAL A 88 -0.73 -4.04 13.16
C VAL A 88 0.17 -2.99 12.50
N GLY A 89 1.11 -3.39 11.64
CA GLY A 89 2.08 -2.50 11.00
C GLY A 89 2.26 -2.69 9.51
N CYS A 90 2.70 -1.62 8.83
CA CYS A 90 2.90 -1.61 7.38
C CYS A 90 3.92 -2.67 6.95
N TYR A 91 4.93 -2.93 7.77
CA TYR A 91 5.86 -4.01 7.55
C TYR A 91 5.20 -5.40 7.55
N GLU A 92 4.30 -5.67 8.50
CA GLU A 92 3.61 -6.96 8.62
C GLU A 92 2.67 -7.17 7.43
N HIS A 93 1.91 -6.13 7.06
CA HIS A 93 1.09 -6.16 5.85
C HIS A 93 1.91 -6.38 4.59
N ALA A 94 3.09 -5.75 4.47
CA ALA A 94 3.98 -5.93 3.32
C ALA A 94 4.56 -7.35 3.24
N ASP A 95 5.01 -7.91 4.37
CA ASP A 95 5.52 -9.29 4.42
C ASP A 95 4.41 -10.29 4.11
N LEU A 96 3.23 -10.11 4.71
CA LEU A 96 2.07 -10.96 4.44
C LEU A 96 1.68 -10.89 2.95
N ALA A 97 1.62 -9.70 2.36
CA ALA A 97 1.29 -9.55 0.95
C ALA A 97 2.30 -10.21 0.01
N ARG A 98 3.59 -10.33 0.40
CA ARG A 98 4.60 -11.07 -0.37
C ARG A 98 4.31 -12.57 -0.42
N GLU A 99 3.70 -13.15 0.61
CA GLU A 99 3.29 -14.56 0.59
C GLU A 99 2.24 -14.85 -0.49
N TYR A 100 1.52 -13.82 -0.93
CA TYR A 100 0.42 -13.91 -1.89
C TYR A 100 0.72 -13.22 -3.22
N SER A 101 2.00 -13.08 -3.60
CA SER A 101 2.41 -12.39 -4.83
C SER A 101 1.86 -13.00 -6.13
N ASP A 102 1.45 -14.27 -6.07
CA ASP A 102 0.93 -15.05 -7.20
C ASP A 102 -0.58 -15.36 -7.07
N SER A 103 -1.28 -14.71 -6.13
CA SER A 103 -2.72 -14.85 -5.94
C SER A 103 -3.53 -14.06 -6.97
N GLU A 104 -4.83 -14.37 -7.12
CA GLU A 104 -5.74 -13.73 -8.07
C GLU A 104 -5.86 -12.21 -7.86
N GLY A 105 -5.70 -11.73 -6.62
CA GLY A 105 -5.69 -10.30 -6.28
C GLY A 105 -4.35 -9.60 -6.50
N ALA A 106 -3.28 -10.32 -6.84
CA ALA A 106 -1.95 -9.76 -6.94
C ALA A 106 -1.66 -9.20 -8.33
N GLY A 107 -0.53 -8.48 -8.46
CA GLY A 107 -0.09 -7.96 -9.76
C GLY A 107 -0.95 -6.83 -10.32
N ASN A 108 -1.80 -6.21 -9.50
CA ASN A 108 -2.51 -5.01 -9.88
C ASN A 108 -1.55 -3.82 -9.89
N TYR A 109 -1.61 -3.02 -10.95
CA TYR A 109 -0.83 -1.78 -11.09
C TYR A 109 -1.73 -0.63 -11.52
N MET A 110 -1.41 0.57 -11.06
CA MET A 110 -2.07 1.82 -11.46
C MET A 110 -1.05 2.96 -11.49
N ARG A 111 -1.29 4.00 -12.29
CA ARG A 111 -0.54 5.26 -12.17
C ARG A 111 -0.65 5.79 -10.76
N ARG A 112 0.42 6.39 -10.25
CA ARG A 112 0.47 6.94 -8.90
C ARG A 112 -0.59 8.02 -8.68
N SER A 113 -0.78 8.91 -9.65
CA SER A 113 -1.81 9.96 -9.61
C SER A 113 -3.22 9.38 -9.54
N ASP A 114 -3.53 8.43 -10.43
CA ASP A 114 -4.83 7.75 -10.47
C ASP A 114 -5.08 6.97 -9.16
N PHE A 115 -4.05 6.34 -8.59
CA PHE A 115 -4.14 5.64 -7.30
C PHE A 115 -4.48 6.62 -6.18
N GLN A 116 -3.75 7.73 -6.06
CA GLN A 116 -4.01 8.75 -5.04
C GLN A 116 -5.40 9.39 -5.17
N ALA A 117 -5.92 9.52 -6.40
CA ALA A 117 -7.25 10.05 -6.65
C ALA A 117 -8.38 9.07 -6.25
N LYS A 118 -8.16 7.76 -6.39
CA LYS A 118 -9.18 6.72 -6.20
C LYS A 118 -9.15 6.04 -4.84
N PHE A 119 -8.03 6.11 -4.14
CA PHE A 119 -7.82 5.35 -2.91
C PHE A 119 -7.64 6.25 -1.68
N ARG A 120 -8.41 5.95 -0.64
CA ARG A 120 -8.28 6.56 0.69
C ARG A 120 -7.34 5.73 1.55
N VAL A 121 -6.36 6.36 2.19
CA VAL A 121 -5.45 5.69 3.13
C VAL A 121 -6.18 5.40 4.43
N LEU A 122 -6.23 4.12 4.83
CA LEU A 122 -6.69 3.69 6.16
C LEU A 122 -5.52 3.54 7.13
N GLY A 123 -4.32 3.30 6.58
CA GLY A 123 -3.11 3.04 7.33
C GLY A 123 -2.80 1.54 7.35
N PRO A 124 -1.73 1.12 8.03
CA PRO A 124 -0.71 1.94 8.66
C PRO A 124 0.09 2.80 7.66
N ILE A 125 0.44 4.03 8.06
CA ILE A 125 1.19 5.01 7.25
C ILE A 125 2.71 4.91 7.47
N HIS A 126 3.49 5.61 6.67
CA HIS A 126 4.95 5.66 6.84
C HIS A 126 5.36 6.18 8.24
N PRO A 127 6.33 5.56 8.94
CA PRO A 127 6.72 5.97 10.30
C PRO A 127 7.17 7.43 10.42
N ASP A 128 7.86 7.96 9.40
CA ASP A 128 8.30 9.36 9.44
C ASP A 128 7.13 10.35 9.37
N ALA A 129 6.03 9.99 8.69
CA ALA A 129 4.81 10.81 8.65
C ALA A 129 4.09 10.88 10.01
N ARG A 130 4.27 9.85 10.86
CA ARG A 130 3.70 9.83 12.21
C ARG A 130 4.42 10.82 13.14
N THR A 131 5.73 10.98 12.97
CA THR A 131 6.55 11.87 13.82
C THR A 131 6.23 13.35 13.54
N GLU A 132 5.88 13.67 12.29
CA GLU A 132 5.47 15.02 11.88
C GLU A 132 4.14 15.43 12.54
N ARG A 133 3.15 14.53 12.61
CA ARG A 133 1.81 14.82 13.19
C ARG A 133 1.75 14.82 14.71
N GLU A 134 2.62 14.08 15.39
CA GLU A 134 2.72 14.08 16.86
C GLU A 134 3.48 15.31 17.40
N SER A 135 4.07 16.11 16.52
CA SER A 135 4.78 17.36 16.85
C SER A 135 3.95 18.63 16.61
N GLU A 136 2.68 18.50 16.20
CA GLU A 136 1.71 19.59 16.02
C GLU A 136 0.73 19.74 17.21
#